data_AF-A0A9W9L9F7-F1
#
_entry.id   AF-A0A9W9L9F7-F1
#
_cell.length_a   1.000
_cell.length_b   1.000
_cell.length_c   1.000
_cell.angle_alpha   90.00
_cell.angle_beta   90.00
_cell.angle_gamma   90.00
#
_symmetry.space_group_name_H-M   'P 1'
#
loop_
_entity.id
_entity.type
_entity.pdbx_description
1 polymer ?
#
loop_
_entity_poly.entity_id
_entity_poly.type
_entity_poly.pdbx_seq_one_letter_code
_entity_poly.pdbx_strand_id
1 'polypeptide(L)'
;MHQQPPSPSGDIKPLTPTPTLPRGTTENPPVLQNDLTAINFRLEHANSETRYTPGVWSSGGSTAVSLSGNQTEDNTVLSTLSRHFRANIRTAHADIILIICSFVGGLVDGLSFNAWGSFSSMQTGNTVFLALGASGQPAYPAYLWAKSLIALTVFLLSNIFFINFHRYLGPRRRSTLILSFSIQTSALLATAILIQLRVITPKPEDPRAPIEWTQILPISLLAFQAGGQICASRILALDEIPTVVVTTLLCDLLVDPRLTAKSNPRRNRRAGAFLALFLGAMTAGGLSKTTGMASSIWLAMGLKLGITLAWVIWRREGRNKSDSEV
;
A
#
# COMPACT_ATOMS: atom_id res chain seq x y z
N MET A 1 56.82 13.92 15.91
CA MET A 1 56.49 12.81 16.82
C MET A 1 55.36 12.02 16.19
N HIS A 2 55.52 10.72 15.95
CA HIS A 2 54.44 9.85 15.47
C HIS A 2 53.88 9.04 16.65
N GLN A 3 52.56 8.87 16.72
CA GLN A 3 51.90 7.99 17.68
C GLN A 3 51.44 6.72 16.96
N GLN A 4 51.69 5.55 17.56
CA GLN A 4 51.19 4.26 17.08
C GLN A 4 49.73 4.04 17.54
N PRO A 5 48.92 3.31 16.77
CA PRO A 5 47.62 2.82 17.24
C PRO A 5 47.78 1.70 18.28
N PRO A 6 46.85 1.56 19.24
CA PRO A 6 46.88 0.48 20.22
C PRO A 6 46.54 -0.88 19.59
N SER A 7 47.12 -1.97 20.11
CA SER A 7 46.82 -3.34 19.69
C SER A 7 45.57 -3.89 20.40
N PRO A 8 44.78 -4.76 19.73
CA PRO A 8 43.67 -5.46 20.38
C PRO A 8 44.19 -6.58 21.30
N SER A 9 43.55 -6.76 22.45
CA SER A 9 43.81 -7.87 23.38
C SER A 9 42.48 -8.46 23.83
N GLY A 10 42.32 -9.78 23.73
CA GLY A 10 41.03 -10.45 23.91
C GLY A 10 41.04 -11.92 23.50
N ASP A 11 41.97 -12.71 24.05
CA ASP A 11 42.11 -14.13 23.72
C ASP A 11 40.89 -14.97 24.15
N ILE A 12 40.31 -15.70 23.19
CA ILE A 12 39.25 -16.67 23.44
C ILE A 12 39.87 -17.99 23.89
N LYS A 13 39.58 -18.41 25.12
CA LYS A 13 40.16 -19.61 25.73
C LYS A 13 39.16 -20.79 25.72
N PRO A 14 39.39 -21.85 24.93
CA PRO A 14 38.53 -23.04 24.92
C PRO A 14 38.85 -23.98 26.09
N LEU A 15 37.84 -24.71 26.58
CA LEU A 15 37.99 -25.80 27.54
C LEU A 15 37.05 -26.97 27.19
N THR A 16 37.53 -28.18 27.42
CA THR A 16 37.03 -29.47 26.87
C THR A 16 36.08 -30.23 27.82
N PRO A 17 35.38 -31.29 27.36
CA PRO A 17 34.22 -31.86 28.05
C PRO A 17 34.54 -32.94 29.12
N THR A 18 33.53 -33.25 29.92
CA THR A 18 33.49 -34.31 30.96
C THR A 18 32.13 -35.07 30.90
N PRO A 19 31.98 -36.25 31.55
CA PRO A 19 31.50 -37.43 30.79
C PRO A 19 30.12 -38.02 31.18
N THR A 20 29.67 -38.98 30.37
CA THR A 20 28.51 -39.88 30.55
C THR A 20 28.88 -41.15 31.37
N LEU A 21 27.97 -42.00 31.86
CA LEU A 21 26.50 -42.10 31.70
C LEU A 21 25.84 -42.21 33.13
N PRO A 22 25.02 -43.20 33.60
CA PRO A 22 24.36 -44.39 33.04
C PRO A 22 22.83 -44.18 32.75
N ARG A 23 22.06 -45.27 32.67
CA ARG A 23 20.58 -45.28 32.50
C ARG A 23 19.84 -45.64 33.80
N GLY A 24 18.63 -45.11 33.94
CA GLY A 24 17.51 -45.65 34.74
C GLY A 24 16.20 -45.49 33.95
N THR A 25 15.15 -46.25 34.28
CA THR A 25 13.93 -46.38 33.43
C THR A 25 12.64 -45.93 34.11
N THR A 26 11.70 -45.44 33.28
CA THR A 26 10.22 -45.41 33.47
C THR A 26 9.63 -44.82 34.76
N GLU A 27 8.91 -43.69 34.64
CA GLU A 27 7.44 -43.66 34.72
C GLU A 27 6.83 -42.27 34.38
N ASN A 28 5.51 -42.24 34.17
CA ASN A 28 4.59 -41.10 34.00
C ASN A 28 3.39 -41.37 34.96
N PRO A 29 2.49 -40.43 35.36
CA PRO A 29 2.00 -39.26 34.60
C PRO A 29 1.85 -37.97 35.49
N PRO A 30 0.76 -37.14 35.45
CA PRO A 30 0.77 -35.87 34.70
C PRO A 30 0.28 -34.63 35.50
N VAL A 31 -0.15 -33.59 34.75
CA VAL A 31 -0.91 -32.36 35.15
C VAL A 31 -0.08 -31.14 35.58
N LEU A 32 0.10 -30.19 34.65
CA LEU A 32 -0.66 -28.93 34.69
C LEU A 32 -0.83 -28.36 33.27
N GLN A 33 -2.06 -28.07 32.89
CA GLN A 33 -2.49 -27.45 31.62
C GLN A 33 -3.19 -26.12 31.98
N ASN A 34 -3.28 -25.19 31.01
CA ASN A 34 -3.83 -23.82 31.07
C ASN A 34 -2.74 -22.73 31.25
N ASP A 35 -2.83 -21.54 30.63
CA ASP A 35 -3.75 -21.07 29.58
C ASP A 35 -3.07 -19.97 28.76
N LEU A 36 -3.15 -20.03 27.42
CA LEU A 36 -2.85 -18.90 26.53
C LEU A 36 -3.40 -19.18 25.12
N THR A 37 -4.49 -18.51 24.77
CA THR A 37 -5.33 -18.83 23.60
C THR A 37 -4.76 -18.30 22.29
N ALA A 38 -4.35 -19.20 21.39
CA ALA A 38 -3.99 -18.86 20.02
C ALA A 38 -5.24 -18.48 19.20
N ILE A 39 -5.31 -17.23 18.72
CA ILE A 39 -6.43 -16.72 17.91
C ILE A 39 -6.35 -17.28 16.49
N ASN A 40 -6.88 -18.48 16.30
CA ASN A 40 -7.13 -19.07 14.97
C ASN A 40 -8.49 -18.62 14.44
N PHE A 41 -8.51 -17.68 13.50
CA PHE A 41 -9.73 -17.16 12.88
C PHE A 41 -10.33 -18.19 11.90
N ARG A 42 -11.12 -19.13 12.41
CA ARG A 42 -11.79 -20.16 11.60
C ARG A 42 -13.07 -19.58 10.98
N LEU A 43 -13.20 -19.70 9.65
CA LEU A 43 -14.43 -19.39 8.94
C LEU A 43 -15.51 -20.42 9.31
N GLU A 44 -16.65 -19.94 9.81
CA GLU A 44 -17.82 -20.76 10.10
C GLU A 44 -18.94 -20.48 9.08
N HIS A 45 -19.54 -21.55 8.57
CA HIS A 45 -20.41 -21.50 7.39
C HIS A 45 -21.88 -21.46 7.83
N ALA A 46 -22.40 -20.25 8.09
CA ALA A 46 -23.79 -20.06 8.50
C ALA A 46 -24.76 -20.42 7.36
N ASN A 47 -25.41 -21.58 7.49
CA ASN A 47 -26.42 -22.08 6.55
C ASN A 47 -27.82 -21.72 7.08
N SER A 48 -28.63 -20.98 6.32
CA SER A 48 -29.95 -20.50 6.77
C SER A 48 -31.06 -20.82 5.76
N GLU A 49 -31.78 -21.92 5.99
CA GLU A 49 -32.94 -22.32 5.21
C GLU A 49 -34.14 -21.39 5.50
N THR A 50 -34.63 -20.69 4.46
CA THR A 50 -35.87 -19.91 4.58
C THR A 50 -37.05 -20.77 4.12
N ARG A 51 -37.91 -21.17 5.07
CA ARG A 51 -39.10 -21.99 4.79
C ARG A 51 -40.11 -21.24 3.91
N TYR A 52 -40.58 -21.90 2.86
CA TYR A 52 -41.73 -21.48 2.05
C TYR A 52 -43.05 -21.75 2.78
N THR A 53 -44.03 -20.87 2.61
CA THR A 53 -45.44 -21.08 3.00
C THR A 53 -46.37 -20.67 1.84
N PRO A 54 -47.22 -21.58 1.33
CA PRO A 54 -48.20 -21.23 0.29
C PRO A 54 -49.53 -20.75 0.90
N GLY A 55 -49.99 -19.57 0.50
CA GLY A 55 -51.35 -19.08 0.73
C GLY A 55 -52.21 -19.25 -0.53
N VAL A 56 -53.47 -19.67 -0.39
CA VAL A 56 -54.34 -20.05 -1.52
C VAL A 56 -55.63 -19.25 -1.52
N TRP A 57 -55.80 -18.35 -2.51
CA TRP A 57 -57.05 -17.83 -3.11
C TRP A 57 -56.74 -16.62 -4.02
N SER A 58 -57.57 -16.20 -4.98
CA SER A 58 -58.53 -16.92 -5.84
C SER A 58 -59.08 -15.96 -6.91
N SER A 59 -59.14 -16.41 -8.18
CA SER A 59 -59.92 -15.81 -9.29
C SER A 59 -59.60 -14.36 -9.72
N GLY A 60 -60.07 -13.99 -10.92
CA GLY A 60 -59.97 -12.64 -11.47
C GLY A 60 -59.26 -12.56 -12.83
N GLY A 61 -59.98 -12.85 -13.92
CA GLY A 61 -59.44 -12.70 -15.28
C GLY A 61 -59.36 -11.24 -15.72
N SER A 62 -58.30 -10.86 -16.42
CA SER A 62 -58.21 -9.61 -17.19
C SER A 62 -57.23 -9.74 -18.35
N THR A 63 -57.75 -9.68 -19.57
CA THR A 63 -56.99 -9.68 -20.82
C THR A 63 -56.35 -8.30 -21.07
N ALA A 64 -55.37 -7.95 -20.24
CA ALA A 64 -54.57 -6.75 -20.43
C ALA A 64 -53.67 -6.89 -21.67
N VAL A 65 -54.07 -6.21 -22.76
CA VAL A 65 -53.30 -6.14 -24.01
C VAL A 65 -51.90 -5.61 -23.72
N SER A 66 -50.88 -6.25 -24.30
CA SER A 66 -49.50 -5.74 -24.26
C SER A 66 -49.37 -4.48 -25.11
N LEU A 67 -49.71 -3.34 -24.52
CA LEU A 67 -49.38 -2.02 -25.08
C LEU A 67 -47.86 -1.88 -25.15
N SER A 68 -47.35 -1.70 -26.37
CA SER A 68 -45.96 -1.38 -26.64
C SER A 68 -45.66 0.05 -26.18
N GLY A 69 -45.49 0.22 -24.86
CA GLY A 69 -45.14 1.49 -24.25
C GLY A 69 -43.67 1.83 -24.51
N ASN A 70 -43.43 2.93 -25.23
CA ASN A 70 -42.09 3.49 -25.41
C ASN A 70 -41.39 3.69 -24.05
N GLN A 71 -40.39 2.86 -23.75
CA GLN A 71 -39.42 3.17 -22.70
C GLN A 71 -38.29 3.99 -23.32
N THR A 72 -38.15 5.22 -22.83
CA THR A 72 -37.23 6.25 -23.35
C THR A 72 -35.79 5.75 -23.43
N GLU A 73 -35.17 5.90 -24.61
CA GLU A 73 -33.87 5.29 -24.95
C GLU A 73 -32.70 5.78 -24.07
N ASP A 74 -32.85 6.94 -23.41
CA ASP A 74 -31.84 7.60 -22.56
C ASP A 74 -31.23 6.70 -21.47
N ASN A 75 -32.01 5.73 -20.99
CA ASN A 75 -31.56 4.81 -19.93
C ASN A 75 -30.51 3.80 -20.41
N THR A 76 -30.36 3.57 -21.72
CA THR A 76 -29.55 2.47 -22.27
C THR A 76 -28.05 2.67 -22.05
N VAL A 77 -27.57 3.90 -22.25
CA VAL A 77 -26.15 4.27 -22.04
C VAL A 77 -25.83 4.37 -20.55
N LEU A 78 -26.66 5.08 -19.78
CA LEU A 78 -26.46 5.27 -18.34
C LEU A 78 -26.51 3.95 -17.55
N SER A 79 -27.45 3.05 -17.86
CA SER A 79 -27.51 1.73 -17.24
C SER A 79 -26.32 0.85 -17.62
N THR A 80 -25.87 0.88 -18.88
CA THR A 80 -24.68 0.14 -19.33
C THR A 80 -23.41 0.66 -18.67
N LEU A 81 -23.25 1.98 -18.55
CA LEU A 81 -22.13 2.65 -17.90
C LEU A 81 -22.12 2.39 -16.38
N SER A 82 -23.28 2.47 -15.72
CA SER A 82 -23.45 2.10 -14.30
C SER A 82 -23.12 0.62 -14.06
N ARG A 83 -23.60 -0.28 -14.92
CA ARG A 83 -23.27 -1.72 -14.90
C ARG A 83 -21.78 -1.98 -15.15
N HIS A 84 -21.09 -1.11 -15.90
CA HIS A 84 -19.65 -1.17 -16.14
C HIS A 84 -18.85 -0.69 -14.90
N PHE A 85 -19.22 0.44 -14.28
CA PHE A 85 -18.58 0.93 -13.05
C PHE A 85 -18.85 0.06 -11.82
N ARG A 86 -20.02 -0.59 -11.72
CA ARG A 86 -20.33 -1.57 -10.67
C ARG A 86 -19.66 -2.94 -10.86
N ALA A 87 -18.89 -3.14 -11.92
CA ALA A 87 -18.19 -4.40 -12.17
C ALA A 87 -17.09 -4.67 -11.15
N ASN A 88 -16.83 -5.95 -10.85
CA ASN A 88 -15.53 -6.35 -10.31
C ASN A 88 -14.47 -6.33 -11.41
N ILE A 89 -13.25 -5.94 -11.06
CA ILE A 89 -12.10 -5.89 -11.98
C ILE A 89 -11.29 -7.19 -11.94
N ARG A 90 -10.90 -7.68 -13.12
CA ARG A 90 -9.94 -8.78 -13.27
C ARG A 90 -8.54 -8.38 -12.83
N THR A 91 -7.98 -9.12 -11.87
CA THR A 91 -6.65 -8.84 -11.27
C THR A 91 -5.45 -9.23 -12.14
N ALA A 92 -5.65 -9.96 -13.24
CA ALA A 92 -4.58 -10.28 -14.18
C ALA A 92 -3.99 -9.01 -14.82
N HIS A 93 -2.66 -8.83 -14.74
CA HIS A 93 -1.89 -7.63 -15.09
C HIS A 93 -2.00 -6.44 -14.13
N ALA A 94 -2.69 -6.57 -12.98
CA ALA A 94 -2.72 -5.52 -11.96
C ALA A 94 -1.37 -5.37 -11.22
N ASP A 95 -0.47 -6.35 -11.33
CA ASP A 95 0.91 -6.28 -10.88
C ASP A 95 1.73 -5.22 -11.62
N ILE A 96 1.50 -5.02 -12.92
CA ILE A 96 2.13 -3.93 -13.69
C ILE A 96 1.73 -2.57 -13.08
N ILE A 97 0.45 -2.40 -12.73
CA ILE A 97 -0.04 -1.18 -12.07
C ILE A 97 0.66 -0.99 -10.72
N LEU A 98 0.82 -2.04 -9.91
CA LEU A 98 1.51 -1.93 -8.62
C LEU A 98 3.03 -1.69 -8.74
N ILE A 99 3.68 -2.16 -9.81
CA ILE A 99 5.08 -1.82 -10.12
C ILE A 99 5.19 -0.32 -10.47
N ILE A 100 4.28 0.22 -11.28
CA ILE A 100 4.23 1.67 -11.56
C ILE A 100 3.91 2.47 -10.29
N CYS A 101 3.00 2.00 -9.43
CA CYS A 101 2.78 2.58 -8.10
C CYS A 101 4.03 2.57 -7.22
N SER A 102 4.88 1.53 -7.32
CA SER A 102 6.14 1.44 -6.59
C SER A 102 7.16 2.47 -7.10
N PHE A 103 7.24 2.69 -8.42
CA PHE A 103 8.00 3.79 -9.02
C PHE A 103 7.51 5.16 -8.53
N VAL A 104 6.19 5.39 -8.58
CA VAL A 104 5.59 6.64 -8.08
C VAL A 104 5.84 6.83 -6.58
N GLY A 105 5.78 5.77 -5.78
CA GLY A 105 6.09 5.79 -4.35
C GLY A 105 7.53 6.20 -4.08
N GLY A 106 8.50 5.57 -4.75
CA GLY A 106 9.92 5.93 -4.64
C GLY A 106 10.23 7.34 -5.13
N LEU A 107 9.55 7.79 -6.18
CA LEU A 107 9.68 9.14 -6.71
C LEU A 107 9.14 10.18 -5.71
N VAL A 108 7.95 9.95 -5.14
CA VAL A 108 7.37 10.82 -4.11
C VAL A 108 8.26 10.86 -2.87
N ASP A 109 8.69 9.71 -2.34
CA ASP A 109 9.49 9.68 -1.10
C ASP A 109 10.92 10.19 -1.29
N GLY A 110 11.54 9.90 -2.43
CA GLY A 110 12.84 10.47 -2.80
C GLY A 110 12.78 12.00 -2.92
N LEU A 111 11.65 12.54 -3.39
CA LEU A 111 11.40 13.98 -3.41
C LEU A 111 11.17 14.55 -2.02
N SER A 112 10.24 13.98 -1.24
CA SER A 112 9.87 14.47 0.09
C SER A 112 11.05 14.47 1.06
N PHE A 113 11.89 13.43 1.01
CA PHE A 113 13.10 13.35 1.81
C PHE A 113 14.14 14.40 1.38
N ASN A 114 14.37 14.57 0.08
CA ASN A 114 15.30 15.59 -0.46
C ASN A 114 14.80 17.04 -0.27
N ALA A 115 13.49 17.24 -0.12
CA ALA A 115 12.88 18.55 0.10
C ALA A 115 12.80 18.95 1.58
N TRP A 116 12.34 18.03 2.43
CA TRP A 116 11.87 18.31 3.80
C TRP A 116 12.38 17.32 4.86
N GLY A 117 13.32 16.43 4.51
CA GLY A 117 13.92 15.42 5.39
C GLY A 117 12.99 14.27 5.84
N SER A 118 11.68 14.37 5.57
CA SER A 118 10.66 13.40 6.00
C SER A 118 10.19 12.56 4.82
N PHE A 119 9.96 11.26 5.05
CA PHE A 119 9.32 10.40 4.06
C PHE A 119 7.80 10.61 4.09
N SER A 120 7.12 10.46 2.95
CA SER A 120 5.66 10.49 2.88
C SER A 120 5.04 9.09 3.05
N SER A 121 5.73 8.04 2.60
CA SER A 121 5.24 6.66 2.65
C SER A 121 6.07 5.74 3.57
N MET A 122 7.40 5.85 3.59
CA MET A 122 8.32 5.04 4.41
C MET A 122 8.24 5.35 5.92
N GLN A 123 7.15 4.97 6.56
CA GLN A 123 6.89 5.29 7.97
C GLN A 123 7.93 4.76 8.96
N THR A 124 8.68 3.70 8.63
CA THR A 124 9.76 3.18 9.47
C THR A 124 10.80 4.27 9.81
N GLY A 125 11.16 5.13 8.84
CA GLY A 125 12.05 6.26 9.09
C GLY A 125 11.38 7.33 9.97
N ASN A 126 10.13 7.68 9.66
CA ASN A 126 9.37 8.68 10.41
C ASN A 126 9.16 8.28 11.89
N THR A 127 8.89 7.00 12.18
CA THR A 127 8.79 6.50 13.56
C THR A 127 10.13 6.61 14.31
N VAL A 128 11.27 6.37 13.64
CA VAL A 128 12.60 6.56 14.25
C VAL A 128 12.89 8.03 14.50
N PHE A 129 12.63 8.93 13.54
CA PHE A 129 12.79 10.37 13.74
C PHE A 129 11.89 10.94 14.84
N LEU A 130 10.67 10.43 14.99
CA LEU A 130 9.77 10.77 16.09
C LEU A 130 10.33 10.28 17.44
N ALA A 131 10.83 9.04 17.52
CA ALA A 131 11.41 8.49 18.74
C ALA A 131 12.70 9.23 19.16
N LEU A 132 13.58 9.56 18.21
CA LEU A 132 14.77 10.37 18.47
C LEU A 132 14.41 11.81 18.91
N GLY A 133 13.28 12.35 18.45
CA GLY A 133 12.76 13.64 18.93
C GLY A 133 12.57 13.71 20.45
N ALA A 134 12.22 12.59 21.09
CA ALA A 134 12.08 12.53 22.55
C ALA A 134 13.42 12.66 23.31
N SER A 135 14.56 12.40 22.65
CA SER A 135 15.91 12.65 23.18
C SER A 135 16.54 13.95 22.64
N GLY A 136 15.77 14.79 21.93
CA GLY A 136 16.25 16.01 21.30
C GLY A 136 17.17 15.77 20.10
N GLN A 137 17.08 14.59 19.46
CA GLN A 137 17.93 14.20 18.32
C GLN A 137 17.13 14.02 17.02
N PRO A 138 17.76 14.23 15.83
CA PRO A 138 19.05 14.88 15.65
C PRO A 138 18.97 16.38 15.97
N ALA A 139 20.06 16.99 16.44
CA ALA A 139 20.11 18.43 16.72
C ALA A 139 19.82 19.32 15.49
N TYR A 140 20.07 18.81 14.28
CA TYR A 140 19.68 19.42 13.00
C TYR A 140 19.23 18.31 12.02
N PRO A 141 18.20 18.53 11.18
CA PRO A 141 17.31 19.68 11.16
C PRO A 141 16.42 19.75 12.40
N ALA A 142 16.23 20.96 12.95
CA ALA A 142 15.29 21.16 14.03
C ALA A 142 13.87 20.76 13.57
N TYR A 143 13.08 20.17 14.49
CA TYR A 143 11.68 19.77 14.25
C TYR A 143 11.45 18.67 13.20
N LEU A 144 12.48 17.93 12.76
CA LEU A 144 12.32 16.74 11.90
C LEU A 144 11.32 15.71 12.51
N TRP A 145 11.33 15.57 13.83
CA TRP A 145 10.38 14.75 14.59
C TRP A 145 8.91 15.18 14.40
N ALA A 146 8.65 16.48 14.24
CA ALA A 146 7.29 17.02 14.08
C ALA A 146 6.76 16.80 12.66
N LYS A 147 7.61 17.00 11.64
CA LYS A 147 7.30 16.64 10.25
C LYS A 147 6.99 15.13 10.14
N SER A 148 7.79 14.31 10.82
CA SER A 148 7.62 12.86 10.89
C SER A 148 6.34 12.45 11.63
N LEU A 149 5.99 13.09 12.75
CA LEU A 149 4.75 12.88 13.49
C LEU A 149 3.51 13.18 12.64
N ILE A 150 3.54 14.28 11.89
CA ILE A 150 2.45 14.66 10.99
C ILE A 150 2.32 13.66 9.85
N ALA A 151 3.42 13.31 9.17
CA ALA A 151 3.43 12.31 8.10
C ALA A 151 2.87 10.96 8.58
N LEU A 152 3.31 10.48 9.76
CA LEU A 152 2.84 9.25 10.38
C LEU A 152 1.36 9.30 10.75
N THR A 153 0.91 10.38 11.41
CA THR A 153 -0.49 10.53 11.83
C THR A 153 -1.43 10.62 10.63
N VAL A 154 -1.10 11.43 9.63
CA VAL A 154 -1.93 11.57 8.40
C VAL A 154 -1.93 10.26 7.60
N PHE A 155 -0.80 9.56 7.53
CA PHE A 155 -0.73 8.24 6.91
C PHE A 155 -1.64 7.22 7.63
N LEU A 156 -1.61 7.14 8.97
CA LEU A 156 -2.46 6.24 9.74
C LEU A 156 -3.95 6.56 9.55
N LEU A 157 -4.33 7.84 9.65
CA LEU A 157 -5.70 8.30 9.41
C LEU A 157 -6.16 8.02 7.97
N SER A 158 -5.28 8.18 6.97
CA SER A 158 -5.60 7.86 5.58
C SER A 158 -5.83 6.36 5.35
N ASN A 159 -5.08 5.47 6.02
CA ASN A 159 -5.33 4.03 5.96
C ASN A 159 -6.70 3.70 6.57
N ILE A 160 -7.06 4.28 7.72
CA ILE A 160 -8.38 4.11 8.34
C ILE A 160 -9.50 4.62 7.41
N PHE A 161 -9.31 5.79 6.79
CA PHE A 161 -10.24 6.35 5.80
C PHE A 161 -10.43 5.41 4.60
N PHE A 162 -9.33 5.03 3.94
CA PHE A 162 -9.40 4.20 2.73
C PHE A 162 -9.93 2.78 3.02
N ILE A 163 -9.60 2.16 4.15
CA ILE A 163 -10.16 0.86 4.56
C ILE A 163 -11.68 0.93 4.68
N ASN A 164 -12.22 1.96 5.36
CA ASN A 164 -13.67 2.11 5.53
C ASN A 164 -14.38 2.52 4.23
N PHE A 165 -13.78 3.43 3.45
CA PHE A 165 -14.24 3.81 2.11
C PHE A 165 -14.37 2.60 1.17
N HIS A 166 -13.33 1.75 1.12
CA HIS A 166 -13.33 0.55 0.27
C HIS A 166 -14.32 -0.51 0.78
N ARG A 167 -14.48 -0.68 2.09
CA ARG A 167 -15.53 -1.54 2.67
C ARG A 167 -16.93 -1.08 2.26
N TYR A 168 -17.24 0.20 2.42
CA TYR A 168 -18.55 0.78 2.12
C TYR A 168 -18.92 0.69 0.63
N LEU A 169 -18.00 1.08 -0.26
CA LEU A 169 -18.24 1.07 -1.71
C LEU A 169 -18.06 -0.31 -2.37
N GLY A 170 -17.53 -1.30 -1.65
CA GLY A 170 -17.21 -2.64 -2.17
C GLY A 170 -15.78 -2.69 -2.72
N PRO A 171 -14.84 -3.45 -2.10
CA PRO A 171 -13.41 -3.27 -2.35
C PRO A 171 -12.95 -3.54 -3.79
N ARG A 172 -13.53 -4.54 -4.46
CA ARG A 172 -13.15 -4.94 -5.82
C ARG A 172 -13.96 -4.27 -6.94
N ARG A 173 -14.90 -3.36 -6.62
CA ARG A 173 -15.69 -2.65 -7.64
C ARG A 173 -14.83 -1.63 -8.38
N ARG A 174 -15.03 -1.54 -9.70
CA ARG A 174 -14.31 -0.62 -10.60
C ARG A 174 -14.46 0.84 -10.18
N SER A 175 -15.67 1.26 -9.82
CA SER A 175 -15.95 2.58 -9.24
C SER A 175 -15.07 2.91 -8.04
N THR A 176 -14.85 1.94 -7.16
CA THR A 176 -14.11 2.14 -5.89
C THR A 176 -12.62 2.29 -6.13
N LEU A 177 -12.03 1.46 -7.00
CA LEU A 177 -10.63 1.58 -7.38
C LEU A 177 -10.37 2.87 -8.18
N ILE A 178 -11.22 3.21 -9.15
CA ILE A 178 -11.11 4.48 -9.88
C ILE A 178 -11.20 5.66 -8.91
N LEU A 179 -12.23 5.74 -8.05
CA LEU A 179 -12.38 6.87 -7.13
C LEU A 179 -11.24 6.95 -6.10
N SER A 180 -10.73 5.80 -5.61
CA SER A 180 -9.57 5.76 -4.73
C SER A 180 -8.30 6.28 -5.41
N PHE A 181 -8.05 5.92 -6.67
CA PHE A 181 -6.92 6.45 -7.44
C PHE A 181 -7.12 7.91 -7.87
N SER A 182 -8.35 8.36 -8.16
CA SER A 182 -8.68 9.77 -8.40
C SER A 182 -8.38 10.64 -7.18
N ILE A 183 -8.72 10.19 -5.96
CA ILE A 183 -8.42 10.90 -4.70
C ILE A 183 -6.90 10.97 -4.46
N GLN A 184 -6.16 9.90 -4.78
CA GLN A 184 -4.69 9.93 -4.72
C GLN A 184 -4.08 10.89 -5.76
N THR A 185 -4.65 10.94 -6.96
CA THR A 185 -4.20 11.82 -8.06
C THR A 185 -4.52 13.29 -7.77
N SER A 186 -5.68 13.60 -7.18
CA SER A 186 -6.03 14.99 -6.82
C SER A 186 -5.16 15.53 -5.68
N ALA A 187 -4.78 14.69 -4.71
CA ALA A 187 -3.80 15.06 -3.70
C ALA A 187 -2.41 15.37 -4.31
N LEU A 188 -1.94 14.55 -5.27
CA LEU A 188 -0.71 14.84 -6.03
C LEU A 188 -0.82 16.12 -6.85
N LEU A 189 -1.96 16.36 -7.52
CA LEU A 189 -2.20 17.57 -8.31
C LEU A 189 -2.22 18.84 -7.44
N ALA A 190 -2.92 18.81 -6.30
CA ALA A 190 -2.91 19.91 -5.33
C ALA A 190 -1.49 20.20 -4.83
N THR A 191 -0.71 19.15 -4.55
CA THR A 191 0.70 19.27 -4.16
C THR A 191 1.56 19.89 -5.26
N ALA A 192 1.40 19.46 -6.51
CA ALA A 192 2.10 20.02 -7.67
C ALA A 192 1.78 21.51 -7.86
N ILE A 193 0.50 21.90 -7.73
CA ILE A 193 0.05 23.30 -7.83
C ILE A 193 0.66 24.16 -6.71
N LEU A 194 0.67 23.68 -5.46
CA LEU A 194 1.25 24.41 -4.32
C LEU A 194 2.73 24.74 -4.51
N ILE A 195 3.53 23.79 -5.02
CA ILE A 195 4.95 24.02 -5.34
C ILE A 195 5.08 24.92 -6.58
N GLN A 196 4.26 24.70 -7.61
CA GLN A 196 4.31 25.46 -8.86
C GLN A 196 4.00 26.96 -8.67
N LEU A 197 3.05 27.28 -7.78
CA LEU A 197 2.68 28.64 -7.39
C LEU A 197 3.69 29.29 -6.42
N ARG A 198 4.73 28.56 -6.00
CA ARG A 198 5.74 29.00 -5.00
C ARG A 198 5.15 29.48 -3.67
N VAL A 199 4.01 28.91 -3.27
CA VAL A 199 3.50 28.99 -1.89
C VAL A 199 4.46 28.26 -0.91
N ILE A 200 5.34 27.44 -1.46
CA ILE A 200 6.34 26.62 -0.77
C ILE A 200 7.68 26.85 -1.47
N THR A 201 8.75 27.07 -0.70
CA THR A 201 10.09 27.36 -1.24
C THR A 201 10.60 26.17 -2.07
N PRO A 202 10.86 26.30 -3.38
CA PRO A 202 11.23 25.14 -4.24
C PRO A 202 12.68 24.64 -4.06
N LYS A 203 13.37 25.06 -3.01
CA LYS A 203 14.75 24.65 -2.67
C LYS A 203 14.71 23.58 -1.57
N PRO A 204 15.67 22.65 -1.52
CA PRO A 204 15.92 21.86 -0.31
C PRO A 204 16.07 22.78 0.90
N GLU A 205 15.48 22.39 2.02
CA GLU A 205 15.53 23.13 3.28
C GLU A 205 16.98 23.27 3.80
N ASP A 206 17.38 24.48 4.21
CA ASP A 206 18.60 24.65 5.00
C ASP A 206 18.34 24.06 6.40
N PRO A 207 19.12 23.09 6.90
CA PRO A 207 18.90 22.45 8.20
C PRO A 207 18.86 23.41 9.41
N ARG A 208 19.24 24.68 9.23
CA ARG A 208 19.20 25.74 10.25
C ARG A 208 18.00 26.68 10.15
N ALA A 209 17.14 26.53 9.14
CA ALA A 209 15.95 27.36 8.97
C ALA A 209 14.86 27.04 10.02
N PRO A 210 14.05 28.05 10.45
CA PRO A 210 12.81 27.81 11.18
C PRO A 210 11.77 27.06 10.32
N ILE A 211 10.78 26.41 10.95
CA ILE A 211 9.73 25.69 10.24
C ILE A 211 8.93 26.62 9.30
N GLU A 212 9.05 26.41 7.99
CA GLU A 212 8.04 26.86 7.04
C GLU A 212 6.79 25.99 7.22
N TRP A 213 5.79 26.46 7.97
CA TRP A 213 4.53 25.74 8.19
C TRP A 213 3.76 25.42 6.90
N THR A 214 4.07 26.12 5.79
CA THR A 214 3.57 25.82 4.44
C THR A 214 3.97 24.41 3.95
N GLN A 215 5.08 23.84 4.44
CA GLN A 215 5.55 22.49 4.11
C GLN A 215 4.72 21.36 4.74
N ILE A 216 3.89 21.65 5.75
CA ILE A 216 3.02 20.64 6.38
C ILE A 216 1.92 20.18 5.43
N LEU A 217 1.42 21.07 4.57
CA LEU A 217 0.37 20.77 3.59
C LEU A 217 0.80 19.73 2.53
N PRO A 218 1.93 19.86 1.80
CA PRO A 218 2.37 18.84 0.85
C PRO A 218 2.73 17.53 1.55
N ILE A 219 3.41 17.56 2.72
CA ILE A 219 3.73 16.35 3.48
C ILE A 219 2.45 15.58 3.83
N SER A 220 1.40 16.28 4.26
CA SER A 220 0.09 15.68 4.57
C SER A 220 -0.59 15.09 3.33
N LEU A 221 -0.64 15.83 2.21
CA LEU A 221 -1.24 15.35 0.96
C LEU A 221 -0.51 14.12 0.40
N LEU A 222 0.83 14.12 0.45
CA LEU A 222 1.67 13.03 -0.03
C LEU A 222 1.62 11.79 0.88
N ALA A 223 1.50 11.98 2.20
CA ALA A 223 1.26 10.88 3.15
C ALA A 223 -0.15 10.28 3.00
N PHE A 224 -1.16 11.12 2.78
CA PHE A 224 -2.55 10.70 2.59
C PHE A 224 -2.72 9.83 1.33
N GLN A 225 -2.13 10.24 0.20
CA GLN A 225 -2.18 9.43 -1.03
C GLN A 225 -1.38 8.12 -0.91
N ALA A 226 -0.33 8.09 -0.08
CA ALA A 226 0.47 6.89 0.14
C ALA A 226 -0.30 5.79 0.90
N GLY A 227 -1.09 6.15 1.92
CA GLY A 227 -1.97 5.19 2.60
C GLY A 227 -3.03 4.60 1.66
N GLY A 228 -3.59 5.41 0.76
CA GLY A 228 -4.48 4.93 -0.30
C GLY A 228 -3.82 3.93 -1.26
N GLN A 229 -2.55 4.14 -1.59
CA GLN A 229 -1.78 3.23 -2.45
C GLN A 229 -1.55 1.85 -1.79
N ILE A 230 -1.25 1.82 -0.50
CA ILE A 230 -1.09 0.58 0.26
C ILE A 230 -2.43 -0.16 0.36
N CYS A 231 -3.51 0.56 0.71
CA CYS A 231 -4.85 -0.01 0.74
C CYS A 231 -5.22 -0.67 -0.60
N ALA A 232 -4.93 -0.01 -1.73
CA ALA A 232 -5.15 -0.57 -3.06
C ALA A 232 -4.34 -1.87 -3.32
N SER A 233 -3.07 -1.93 -2.91
CA SER A 233 -2.24 -3.16 -3.08
C SER A 233 -2.78 -4.37 -2.32
N ARG A 234 -3.25 -4.16 -1.07
CA ARG A 234 -3.89 -5.19 -0.23
C ARG A 234 -5.24 -5.64 -0.81
N ILE A 235 -6.06 -4.71 -1.29
CA ILE A 235 -7.39 -4.99 -1.84
C ILE A 235 -7.34 -5.77 -3.16
N LEU A 236 -6.29 -5.55 -3.96
CA LEU A 236 -6.00 -6.34 -5.16
C LEU A 236 -5.48 -7.76 -4.84
N ALA A 237 -5.23 -8.09 -3.56
CA ALA A 237 -4.64 -9.34 -3.10
C ALA A 237 -3.28 -9.66 -3.77
N LEU A 238 -2.48 -8.61 -3.99
CA LEU A 238 -1.13 -8.69 -4.51
C LEU A 238 -0.13 -8.31 -3.42
N ASP A 239 -0.25 -8.97 -2.27
CA ASP A 239 0.55 -8.77 -1.06
C ASP A 239 2.06 -8.97 -1.26
N GLU A 240 2.45 -9.61 -2.37
CA GLU A 240 3.83 -9.74 -2.86
C GLU A 240 4.43 -8.39 -3.32
N ILE A 241 3.62 -7.35 -3.53
CA ILE A 241 4.04 -6.00 -3.91
C ILE A 241 3.53 -4.96 -2.88
N PRO A 242 4.14 -4.90 -1.68
CA PRO A 242 3.98 -3.74 -0.80
C PRO A 242 4.64 -2.52 -1.45
N THR A 243 3.86 -1.69 -2.14
CA THR A 243 4.29 -0.52 -2.95
C THR A 243 4.99 0.63 -2.19
N VAL A 244 5.39 0.38 -0.93
CA VAL A 244 5.93 1.34 0.05
C VAL A 244 6.92 0.67 1.02
N VAL A 245 6.64 -0.57 1.48
CA VAL A 245 7.46 -1.27 2.48
C VAL A 245 8.47 -2.19 1.80
N VAL A 246 9.67 -1.68 1.57
CA VAL A 246 10.73 -2.36 0.81
C VAL A 246 11.40 -3.50 1.59
N THR A 247 11.61 -3.34 2.90
CA THR A 247 12.43 -4.27 3.70
C THR A 247 11.87 -5.70 3.70
N THR A 248 10.56 -5.86 3.90
CA THR A 248 9.93 -7.18 3.87
C THR A 248 10.00 -7.79 2.48
N LEU A 249 9.79 -6.99 1.42
CA LEU A 249 9.91 -7.42 0.02
C LEU A 249 11.33 -7.91 -0.33
N LEU A 250 12.38 -7.27 0.19
CA LEU A 250 13.77 -7.70 -0.01
C LEU A 250 14.06 -9.02 0.72
N CYS A 251 13.65 -9.17 1.98
CA CYS A 251 13.78 -10.43 2.70
C CYS A 251 13.01 -11.55 2.00
N ASP A 252 11.75 -11.30 1.62
CA ASP A 252 10.89 -12.19 0.84
C ASP A 252 11.49 -12.62 -0.51
N LEU A 253 12.28 -11.75 -1.14
CA LEU A 253 12.96 -12.01 -2.41
C LEU A 253 14.21 -12.89 -2.21
N LEU A 254 15.00 -12.62 -1.15
CA LEU A 254 16.24 -13.34 -0.86
C LEU A 254 15.99 -14.73 -0.24
N VAL A 255 14.90 -14.90 0.51
CA VAL A 255 14.52 -16.17 1.16
C VAL A 255 13.71 -17.09 0.23
N ASP A 256 13.31 -16.63 -0.97
CA ASP A 256 12.55 -17.44 -1.94
C ASP A 256 13.35 -18.70 -2.37
N PRO A 257 12.91 -19.94 -2.04
CA PRO A 257 13.64 -21.17 -2.41
C PRO A 257 13.73 -21.41 -3.92
N ARG A 258 13.01 -20.61 -4.72
CA ARG A 258 13.03 -20.62 -6.19
C ARG A 258 13.61 -19.32 -6.76
N LEU A 259 14.47 -18.64 -6.01
CA LEU A 259 15.20 -17.44 -6.45
C LEU A 259 16.01 -17.69 -7.75
N THR A 260 16.69 -18.83 -7.87
CA THR A 260 17.49 -19.22 -9.04
C THR A 260 16.69 -19.95 -10.14
N ALA A 261 15.40 -20.21 -9.94
CA ALA A 261 14.59 -20.96 -10.91
C ALA A 261 14.38 -20.17 -12.22
N LYS A 262 14.38 -20.86 -13.37
CA LYS A 262 14.21 -20.22 -14.69
C LYS A 262 12.89 -19.43 -14.84
N SER A 263 11.82 -19.89 -14.18
CA SER A 263 10.54 -19.17 -14.11
C SER A 263 10.06 -19.06 -12.66
N ASN A 264 9.89 -17.82 -12.19
CA ASN A 264 9.27 -17.50 -10.91
C ASN A 264 8.58 -16.12 -11.01
N PRO A 265 7.27 -16.06 -11.29
CA PRO A 265 6.52 -14.81 -11.37
C PRO A 265 6.47 -14.03 -10.05
N ARG A 266 6.64 -14.68 -8.89
CA ARG A 266 6.67 -14.02 -7.58
C ARG A 266 7.95 -13.20 -7.41
N ARG A 267 9.10 -13.86 -7.60
CA ARG A 267 10.43 -13.23 -7.66
C ARG A 267 10.45 -12.07 -8.66
N ASN A 268 9.97 -12.28 -9.89
CA ASN A 268 10.00 -11.24 -10.92
C ASN A 268 9.19 -9.99 -10.53
N ARG A 269 8.02 -10.16 -9.90
CA ARG A 269 7.20 -9.03 -9.41
C ARG A 269 7.84 -8.30 -8.23
N ARG A 270 8.38 -9.04 -7.25
CA ARG A 270 9.15 -8.47 -6.12
C ARG A 270 10.36 -7.67 -6.61
N ALA A 271 11.22 -8.29 -7.43
CA ALA A 271 12.40 -7.63 -8.00
C ALA A 271 12.03 -6.41 -8.87
N GLY A 272 10.99 -6.53 -9.70
CA GLY A 272 10.47 -5.44 -10.52
C GLY A 272 9.97 -4.25 -9.68
N ALA A 273 9.26 -4.50 -8.58
CA ALA A 273 8.79 -3.45 -7.68
C ALA A 273 9.93 -2.77 -6.88
N PHE A 274 10.94 -3.53 -6.44
CA PHE A 274 12.16 -2.97 -5.84
C PHE A 274 12.90 -2.05 -6.81
N LEU A 275 13.19 -2.54 -8.03
CA LEU A 275 13.88 -1.78 -9.07
C LEU A 275 13.06 -0.55 -9.48
N ALA A 276 11.74 -0.67 -9.60
CA ALA A 276 10.85 0.45 -9.89
C ALA A 276 10.94 1.53 -8.81
N LEU A 277 10.87 1.18 -7.52
CA LEU A 277 10.98 2.15 -6.42
C LEU A 277 12.36 2.81 -6.39
N PHE A 278 13.43 2.04 -6.58
CA PHE A 278 14.80 2.56 -6.66
C PHE A 278 14.98 3.55 -7.84
N LEU A 279 14.52 3.18 -9.03
CA LEU A 279 14.54 4.05 -10.21
C LEU A 279 13.64 5.28 -10.05
N GLY A 280 12.53 5.17 -9.32
CA GLY A 280 11.68 6.30 -8.96
C GLY A 280 12.42 7.32 -8.10
N ALA A 281 13.09 6.86 -7.04
CA ALA A 281 13.90 7.72 -6.17
C ALA A 281 15.09 8.34 -6.91
N MET A 282 15.78 7.59 -7.76
CA MET A 282 16.82 8.12 -8.67
C MET A 282 16.26 9.21 -9.60
N THR A 283 15.06 8.99 -10.17
CA THR A 283 14.40 9.95 -11.06
C THR A 283 14.06 11.24 -10.31
N ALA A 284 13.54 11.16 -9.08
CA ALA A 284 13.26 12.34 -8.25
C ALA A 284 14.53 13.16 -7.96
N GLY A 285 15.63 12.49 -7.58
CA GLY A 285 16.92 13.15 -7.35
C GLY A 285 17.55 13.75 -8.61
N GLY A 286 17.33 13.12 -9.78
CA GLY A 286 17.75 13.63 -11.09
C GLY A 286 16.98 14.89 -11.48
N LEU A 287 15.64 14.80 -11.53
CA LEU A 287 14.75 15.93 -11.87
C LEU A 287 14.95 17.11 -10.91
N SER A 288 15.14 16.85 -9.61
CA SER A 288 15.41 17.91 -8.63
C SER A 288 16.73 18.67 -8.88
N LYS A 289 17.66 18.13 -9.69
CA LYS A 289 18.89 18.82 -10.11
C LYS A 289 18.77 19.49 -11.49
N THR A 290 17.99 18.93 -12.42
CA THR A 290 17.94 19.39 -13.82
C THR A 290 16.81 20.36 -14.12
N THR A 291 15.62 20.13 -13.55
CA THR A 291 14.39 20.92 -13.86
C THR A 291 13.66 21.42 -12.61
N GLY A 292 14.03 20.93 -11.43
CA GLY A 292 13.53 21.38 -10.13
C GLY A 292 12.43 20.49 -9.54
N MET A 293 12.15 20.72 -8.26
CA MET A 293 11.31 19.89 -7.40
C MET A 293 9.89 19.64 -7.95
N ALA A 294 9.30 20.64 -8.62
CA ALA A 294 7.94 20.55 -9.17
C ALA A 294 7.80 19.47 -10.26
N SER A 295 8.81 19.29 -11.12
CA SER A 295 8.76 18.32 -12.23
C SER A 295 8.51 16.90 -11.76
N SER A 296 9.07 16.54 -10.61
CA SER A 296 8.90 15.24 -9.98
C SER A 296 7.44 14.97 -9.59
N ILE A 297 6.74 15.94 -8.96
CA ILE A 297 5.32 15.74 -8.60
C ILE A 297 4.42 15.75 -9.83
N TRP A 298 4.72 16.59 -10.84
CA TRP A 298 3.99 16.55 -12.12
C TRP A 298 4.11 15.17 -12.81
N LEU A 299 5.31 14.55 -12.78
CA LEU A 299 5.51 13.19 -13.30
C LEU A 299 4.76 12.13 -12.47
N ALA A 300 4.82 12.20 -11.13
CA ALA A 300 4.06 11.31 -10.24
C ALA A 300 2.54 11.42 -10.46
N MET A 301 2.03 12.65 -10.59
CA MET A 301 0.62 12.95 -10.85
C MET A 301 0.20 12.40 -12.22
N GLY A 302 0.98 12.66 -13.27
CA GLY A 302 0.72 12.13 -14.62
C GLY A 302 0.69 10.60 -14.67
N LEU A 303 1.59 9.93 -13.95
CA LEU A 303 1.61 8.47 -13.84
C LEU A 303 0.38 7.93 -13.07
N LYS A 304 -0.04 8.56 -11.96
CA LYS A 304 -1.28 8.16 -11.26
C LYS A 304 -2.54 8.47 -12.05
N LEU A 305 -2.57 9.56 -12.82
CA LEU A 305 -3.66 9.85 -13.74
C LEU A 305 -3.73 8.78 -14.84
N GLY A 306 -2.59 8.38 -15.40
CA GLY A 306 -2.49 7.25 -16.33
C GLY A 306 -3.03 5.93 -15.75
N ILE A 307 -2.68 5.61 -14.50
CA ILE A 307 -3.26 4.45 -13.77
C ILE A 307 -4.78 4.60 -13.59
N THR A 308 -5.26 5.79 -13.21
CA THR A 308 -6.69 6.07 -13.03
C THR A 308 -7.46 5.84 -14.34
N LEU A 309 -6.93 6.35 -15.47
CA LEU A 309 -7.50 6.15 -16.80
C LEU A 309 -7.39 4.70 -17.27
N ALA A 310 -6.31 3.98 -16.93
CA ALA A 310 -6.20 2.55 -17.19
C ALA A 310 -7.32 1.76 -16.48
N TRP A 311 -7.65 2.09 -15.22
CA TRP A 311 -8.82 1.51 -14.54
C TRP A 311 -10.16 1.90 -15.17
N VAL A 312 -10.28 3.08 -15.78
CA VAL A 312 -11.47 3.48 -16.57
C VAL A 312 -11.64 2.62 -17.83
N ILE A 313 -10.55 2.13 -18.44
CA ILE A 313 -10.58 1.33 -19.69
C ILE A 313 -10.53 -0.20 -19.44
N TRP A 314 -9.99 -0.66 -18.31
CA TRP A 314 -9.71 -2.07 -17.99
C TRP A 314 -10.84 -3.06 -18.28
N ARG A 315 -10.52 -4.27 -18.75
CA ARG A 315 -11.55 -5.28 -19.04
C ARG A 315 -12.27 -5.75 -17.76
N ARG A 316 -13.58 -6.02 -17.89
CA ARG A 316 -14.42 -6.59 -16.83
C ARG A 316 -13.84 -7.93 -16.36
N GLU A 317 -14.08 -8.31 -15.11
CA GLU A 317 -13.99 -9.73 -14.76
C GLU A 317 -14.94 -10.53 -15.66
N GLY A 318 -14.37 -11.42 -16.46
CA GLY A 318 -15.14 -12.34 -17.30
C GLY A 318 -15.52 -13.54 -16.46
N ARG A 319 -16.80 -13.92 -16.45
CA ARG A 319 -17.24 -15.13 -15.74
C ARG A 319 -16.60 -16.35 -16.42
N ASN A 320 -15.53 -16.88 -15.84
CA ASN A 320 -14.89 -18.10 -16.33
C ASN A 320 -15.95 -19.21 -16.41
N LYS A 321 -16.05 -19.87 -17.57
CA LYS A 321 -16.72 -21.16 -17.69
C LYS A 321 -15.76 -22.23 -17.14
N SER A 322 -15.67 -22.34 -15.83
CA SER A 322 -14.89 -23.36 -15.11
C SER A 322 -15.65 -24.02 -13.96
N ASP A 323 -16.75 -23.41 -13.51
CA ASP A 323 -17.56 -23.89 -12.39
C ASP A 323 -18.83 -24.56 -12.96
N SER A 324 -18.63 -25.47 -13.92
CA SER A 324 -19.71 -26.16 -14.65
C SER A 324 -19.30 -27.55 -15.16
N GLU A 325 -18.15 -28.08 -14.72
CA GLU A 325 -17.61 -29.37 -15.19
C GLU A 325 -16.51 -29.93 -14.23
N VAL A 326 -16.86 -30.11 -12.94
CA VAL A 326 -16.35 -31.15 -12.02
C VAL A 326 -17.47 -31.46 -11.02
#